data_AF-A0A0Q7A8R7-F1
#
_entry.id   AF-A0A0Q7A8R7-F1
#
_cell.length_a   1.000
_cell.length_b   1.000
_cell.length_c   1.000
_cell.angle_alpha   90.00
_cell.angle_beta   90.00
_cell.angle_gamma   90.00
#
_symmetry.space_group_name_H-M   'P 1'
#
loop_
_entity.id
_entity.type
_entity.pdbx_description
1 polymer ?
#
loop_
_entity_poly.entity_id
_entity_poly.type
_entity_poly.pdbx_seq_one_letter_code
_entity_poly.pdbx_strand_id
1 'polypeptide(L)'
;MSHDTLKTLFHPFATEAVPLPGADQRFLFLGAEAGFAKPEGFEAKLTVVQDFRPEFRRLEMSHQKPVATVDGEDFDGALILCSKHKGLNEDHIAEALRRVKAGGLIMIAGAKEEGILPLRKQLDRLGLSPDSTPKYHGVAVWFSVPADMSAAIAALTAKTVMIEGRFETKAGLFSHAHVDEGSELLASRLPTDFDGNAADFGAGWGYLSVMLAEASPRTNRIDLFEASHAALEHAKRNLARNHPDLTTRFFWQDLAAEPTKEKYDLVIMNPPFHEGHAAEPSIGAAMIKAAFDALRNGGSLLMVANRGLPYEPVLATHFKQHGEVCRNARFKVLWAKR
;
A
#
# COMPACT_ATOMS: atom_id res chain seq x y z
N MET A 1 13.58 -9.06 -8.96
CA MET A 1 14.93 -8.44 -9.00
C MET A 1 15.04 -7.64 -7.72
N SER A 2 16.03 -7.89 -6.85
CA SER A 2 16.20 -7.03 -5.66
C SER A 2 16.42 -5.62 -6.16
N HIS A 3 15.63 -4.67 -5.68
CA HIS A 3 15.82 -3.27 -6.03
C HIS A 3 17.27 -2.90 -5.68
N ASP A 4 18.04 -2.36 -6.61
CA ASP A 4 19.45 -2.04 -6.37
C ASP A 4 19.62 -1.06 -5.18
N THR A 5 18.57 -0.29 -4.88
CA THR A 5 18.45 0.60 -3.72
C THR A 5 18.57 -0.13 -2.39
N LEU A 6 18.17 -1.40 -2.32
CA LEU A 6 18.30 -2.21 -1.12
C LEU A 6 19.77 -2.55 -0.83
N LYS A 7 20.61 -2.72 -1.86
CA LYS A 7 22.08 -2.79 -1.68
C LYS A 7 22.65 -1.42 -1.30
N THR A 8 22.11 -0.34 -1.89
CA THR A 8 22.51 1.03 -1.55
C THR A 8 22.28 1.33 -0.08
N LEU A 9 21.18 0.86 0.51
CA LEU A 9 20.82 1.07 1.92
C LEU A 9 21.90 0.59 2.89
N PHE A 10 22.52 -0.56 2.60
CA PHE A 10 23.56 -1.15 3.44
C PHE A 10 24.98 -0.71 3.05
N HIS A 11 25.14 0.00 1.92
CA HIS A 11 26.45 0.36 1.40
C HIS A 11 27.29 1.23 2.35
N PRO A 12 26.75 2.26 3.03
CA PRO A 12 27.55 3.09 3.93
C PRO A 12 28.17 2.33 5.10
N PHE A 13 27.50 1.27 5.58
CA PHE A 13 28.06 0.38 6.61
C PHE A 13 29.21 -0.46 6.05
N ALA A 14 29.06 -1.00 4.84
CA ALA A 14 30.08 -1.84 4.19
C ALA A 14 31.34 -1.05 3.80
N THR A 15 31.23 0.27 3.62
CA THR A 15 32.38 1.15 3.34
C THR A 15 32.91 1.87 4.58
N GLU A 16 32.41 1.51 5.77
CA GLU A 16 32.80 2.14 7.05
C GLU A 16 32.53 3.66 7.11
N ALA A 17 31.67 4.18 6.23
CA ALA A 17 31.22 5.57 6.27
C ALA A 17 30.25 5.81 7.44
N VAL A 18 29.59 4.74 7.87
CA VAL A 18 28.74 4.68 9.06
C VAL A 18 29.16 3.47 9.88
N PRO A 19 29.31 3.59 11.21
CA PRO A 19 29.71 2.48 12.06
C PRO A 19 28.68 1.34 12.01
N LEU A 20 29.16 0.10 12.01
CA LEU A 20 28.32 -1.08 12.09
C LEU A 20 27.62 -1.16 13.45
N PRO A 21 26.32 -1.47 13.49
CA PRO A 21 25.61 -1.54 14.75
C PRO A 21 25.79 -2.91 15.44
N GLY A 22 25.96 -2.87 16.76
CA GLY A 22 26.26 -4.03 17.61
C GLY A 22 25.05 -4.89 17.96
N ALA A 23 25.29 -6.07 18.54
CA ALA A 23 24.26 -7.07 18.85
C ALA A 23 23.23 -6.62 19.91
N ASP A 24 23.56 -5.67 20.77
CA ASP A 24 22.68 -5.08 21.78
C ASP A 24 21.74 -4.01 21.22
N GLN A 25 22.00 -3.54 19.99
CA GLN A 25 21.23 -2.49 19.35
C GLN A 25 20.01 -3.03 18.59
N ARG A 26 18.95 -2.22 18.58
CA ARG A 26 17.68 -2.52 17.90
C ARG A 26 17.44 -1.51 16.80
N PHE A 27 17.17 -2.01 15.60
CA PHE A 27 16.91 -1.19 14.42
C PHE A 27 15.51 -1.48 13.86
N LEU A 28 14.82 -0.43 13.43
CA LEU A 28 13.65 -0.54 12.57
C LEU A 28 14.10 -0.71 11.12
N PHE A 29 13.31 -1.44 10.32
CA PHE A 29 13.43 -1.42 8.87
C PHE A 29 12.05 -1.16 8.25
N LEU A 30 11.79 0.10 7.90
CA LEU A 30 10.54 0.58 7.33
C LEU A 30 10.54 0.47 5.79
N GLY A 31 9.42 0.01 5.23
CA GLY A 31 9.34 -0.29 3.79
C GLY A 31 10.25 -1.45 3.39
N ALA A 32 10.47 -2.40 4.31
CA ALA A 32 11.41 -3.48 4.07
C ALA A 32 10.96 -4.37 2.90
N GLU A 33 11.91 -4.79 2.07
CA GLU A 33 11.69 -5.75 0.98
C GLU A 33 12.55 -6.99 1.22
N ALA A 34 12.15 -8.13 0.67
CA ALA A 34 12.93 -9.36 0.77
C ALA A 34 14.25 -9.29 -0.02
N GLY A 35 15.23 -10.12 0.37
CA GLY A 35 16.50 -10.25 -0.35
C GLY A 35 17.60 -9.30 0.11
N PHE A 36 17.44 -8.63 1.26
CA PHE A 36 18.55 -7.90 1.87
C PHE A 36 19.61 -8.81 2.47
N ALA A 37 20.86 -8.40 2.31
CA ALA A 37 22.01 -9.01 2.94
C ALA A 37 22.63 -7.98 3.89
N LYS A 38 22.66 -8.34 5.17
CA LYS A 38 23.36 -7.56 6.18
C LYS A 38 24.88 -7.64 5.90
N PRO A 39 25.61 -6.52 5.89
CA PRO A 39 27.07 -6.53 5.83
C PRO A 39 27.67 -7.38 6.97
N GLU A 40 28.86 -7.92 6.75
CA GLU A 40 29.62 -8.60 7.81
C GLU A 40 29.80 -7.66 9.01
N GLY A 41 29.54 -8.17 10.22
CA GLY A 41 29.57 -7.37 11.45
C GLY A 41 28.33 -6.52 11.74
N PHE A 42 27.31 -6.50 10.87
CA PHE A 42 26.01 -5.92 11.23
C PHE A 42 25.23 -6.90 12.11
N GLU A 43 25.31 -6.68 13.42
CA GLU A 43 24.77 -7.60 14.44
C GLU A 43 23.44 -7.15 15.04
N ALA A 44 23.06 -5.89 14.86
CA ALA A 44 21.82 -5.35 15.41
C ALA A 44 20.57 -6.16 15.03
N LYS A 45 19.64 -6.22 15.98
CA LYS A 45 18.33 -6.87 15.79
C LYS A 45 17.44 -5.97 14.93
N LEU A 46 16.97 -6.51 13.80
CA LEU A 46 16.04 -5.81 12.91
C LEU A 46 14.58 -6.15 13.23
N THR A 47 13.78 -5.10 13.40
CA THR A 47 12.31 -5.19 13.34
C THR A 47 11.88 -4.78 11.94
N VAL A 48 11.51 -5.77 11.14
CA VAL A 48 11.18 -5.64 9.72
C VAL A 48 9.72 -5.23 9.58
N VAL A 49 9.44 -4.11 8.91
CA VAL A 49 8.11 -3.50 8.85
C VAL A 49 7.69 -3.32 7.39
N GLN A 50 6.53 -3.87 7.04
CA GLN A 50 6.01 -3.84 5.68
C GLN A 50 4.47 -3.91 5.69
N ASP A 51 3.80 -2.86 5.21
CA ASP A 51 2.34 -2.77 5.19
C ASP A 51 1.70 -3.39 3.93
N PHE A 52 2.49 -3.60 2.88
CA PHE A 52 2.01 -4.14 1.61
C PHE A 52 2.13 -5.67 1.59
N ARG A 53 0.99 -6.36 1.47
CA ARG A 53 0.86 -7.80 1.66
C ARG A 53 1.77 -8.64 0.73
N PRO A 54 1.91 -8.33 -0.57
CA PRO A 54 2.83 -9.09 -1.44
C PRO A 54 4.28 -9.07 -0.96
N GLU A 55 4.79 -7.91 -0.52
CA GLU A 55 6.15 -7.78 0.02
C GLU A 55 6.28 -8.41 1.40
N PHE A 56 5.26 -8.24 2.24
CA PHE A 56 5.20 -8.89 3.56
C PHE A 56 5.35 -10.41 3.43
N ARG A 57 4.62 -11.02 2.49
CA ARG A 57 4.72 -12.46 2.24
C ARG A 57 6.08 -12.87 1.67
N ARG A 58 6.67 -12.05 0.79
CA ARG A 58 8.04 -12.30 0.31
C ARG A 58 9.05 -12.29 1.45
N LEU A 59 8.89 -11.39 2.42
CA LEU A 59 9.69 -11.38 3.64
C LEU A 59 9.51 -12.64 4.47
N GLU A 60 8.28 -13.09 4.71
CA GLU A 60 7.99 -14.37 5.40
C GLU A 60 8.65 -15.56 4.69
N MET A 61 8.54 -15.65 3.37
CA MET A 61 9.18 -16.69 2.55
C MET A 61 10.71 -16.64 2.61
N SER A 62 11.29 -15.48 2.93
CA SER A 62 12.73 -15.31 3.18
C SER A 62 13.11 -15.48 4.67
N HIS A 63 12.26 -16.14 5.45
CA HIS A 63 12.43 -16.43 6.87
C HIS A 63 12.56 -15.19 7.78
N GLN A 64 12.10 -14.03 7.31
CA GLN A 64 11.94 -12.86 8.15
C GLN A 64 10.64 -12.97 8.96
N LYS A 65 10.54 -12.18 10.02
CA LYS A 65 9.32 -12.05 10.85
C LYS A 65 8.77 -10.62 10.70
N PRO A 66 8.22 -10.26 9.53
CA PRO A 66 7.74 -8.91 9.30
C PRO A 66 6.51 -8.59 10.16
N VAL A 67 6.33 -7.31 10.45
CA VAL A 67 5.13 -6.75 11.09
C VAL A 67 4.50 -5.69 10.18
N ALA A 68 3.18 -5.54 10.23
CA ALA A 68 2.46 -4.56 9.40
C ALA A 68 2.56 -3.13 9.95
N THR A 69 2.67 -3.01 11.28
CA THR A 69 2.80 -1.76 12.02
C THR A 69 3.95 -1.87 12.99
N VAL A 70 4.52 -0.73 13.35
CA VAL A 70 5.61 -0.68 14.32
C VAL A 70 5.04 -0.68 15.74
N ASP A 71 5.65 -1.47 16.62
CA ASP A 71 5.42 -1.44 18.07
C ASP A 71 6.71 -1.06 18.81
N GLY A 72 6.56 -0.39 19.95
CA GLY A 72 7.67 0.03 20.82
C GLY A 72 8.37 1.32 20.41
N GLU A 73 9.26 1.77 21.28
CA GLU A 73 10.04 3.01 21.17
C GLU A 73 11.51 2.73 21.55
N ASP A 74 12.32 3.78 21.59
CA ASP A 74 13.75 3.75 21.99
C ASP A 74 14.62 2.82 21.13
N PHE A 75 14.41 2.83 19.81
CA PHE A 75 15.29 2.15 18.86
C PHE A 75 16.63 2.89 18.74
N ASP A 76 17.70 2.15 18.47
CA ASP A 76 19.05 2.70 18.25
C ASP A 76 19.23 3.26 16.84
N GLY A 77 18.42 2.78 15.89
CA GLY A 77 18.36 3.34 14.56
C GLY A 77 17.19 2.82 13.72
N ALA A 78 17.10 3.35 12.50
CA ALA A 78 16.13 2.94 11.51
C ALA A 78 16.76 2.88 10.12
N LEU A 79 16.36 1.88 9.35
CA LEU A 79 16.59 1.73 7.93
C LEU A 79 15.27 2.02 7.21
N ILE A 80 15.31 2.76 6.11
CA ILE A 80 14.12 3.14 5.34
C ILE A 80 14.39 2.94 3.86
N LEU A 81 13.58 2.12 3.21
CA LEU A 81 13.57 2.03 1.75
C LEU A 81 12.47 2.95 1.20
N CYS A 82 12.85 3.86 0.31
CA CYS A 82 11.90 4.72 -0.38
C CYS A 82 11.12 3.92 -1.42
N SER A 83 9.88 4.33 -1.64
CA SER A 83 9.04 3.93 -2.77
C SER A 83 8.79 5.13 -3.70
N LYS A 84 8.04 4.92 -4.78
CA LYS A 84 7.53 6.04 -5.62
C LYS A 84 6.55 6.98 -4.90
N HIS A 85 6.05 6.61 -3.72
CA HIS A 85 5.04 7.36 -2.99
C HIS A 85 5.69 8.33 -2.01
N LYS A 86 5.94 9.57 -2.46
CA LYS A 86 6.57 10.63 -1.66
C LYS A 86 5.99 10.74 -0.24
N GLY A 87 4.67 10.84 -0.11
CA GLY A 87 4.02 11.02 1.20
C GLY A 87 4.21 9.82 2.14
N LEU A 88 4.32 8.60 1.60
CA LEU A 88 4.64 7.41 2.40
C LEU A 88 6.10 7.45 2.88
N ASN A 89 7.04 7.86 2.02
CA ASN A 89 8.44 8.00 2.38
C ASN A 89 8.63 9.05 3.49
N GLU A 90 7.92 10.18 3.42
CA GLU A 90 7.92 11.21 4.46
C GLU A 90 7.33 10.66 5.77
N ASP A 91 6.20 9.95 5.71
CA ASP A 91 5.56 9.35 6.90
C ASP A 91 6.46 8.30 7.57
N HIS A 92 7.20 7.49 6.80
CA HIS A 92 8.19 6.56 7.33
C HIS A 92 9.33 7.28 8.06
N ILE A 93 9.80 8.42 7.55
CA ILE A 93 10.85 9.19 8.25
C ILE A 93 10.29 9.82 9.52
N ALA A 94 9.05 10.35 9.49
CA ALA A 94 8.38 10.84 10.69
C ALA A 94 8.24 9.73 11.74
N GLU A 95 7.87 8.52 11.32
CA GLU A 95 7.74 7.37 12.20
C GLU A 95 9.09 6.93 12.80
N ALA A 96 10.15 6.91 11.98
CA ALA A 96 11.49 6.64 12.48
C ALA A 96 11.96 7.70 13.48
N LEU A 97 11.72 8.98 13.21
CA LEU A 97 12.06 10.07 14.14
C LEU A 97 11.35 9.89 15.49
N ARG A 98 10.06 9.50 15.51
CA ARG A 98 9.34 9.26 16.77
C ARG A 98 9.93 8.14 17.62
N ARG A 99 10.49 7.11 16.98
CA ARG A 99 10.82 5.85 17.65
C ARG A 99 12.30 5.63 17.89
N VAL A 100 13.17 6.33 17.16
CA VAL A 100 14.61 6.27 17.33
C VAL A 100 15.03 7.30 18.37
N LYS A 101 15.82 6.87 19.36
CA LYS A 101 16.32 7.75 20.42
C LYS A 101 17.18 8.88 19.85
N ALA A 102 17.25 10.01 20.55
CA ALA A 102 18.19 11.07 20.23
C ALA A 102 19.63 10.52 20.14
N GLY A 103 20.35 10.92 19.09
CA GLY A 103 21.67 10.41 18.72
C GLY A 103 21.67 9.09 17.92
N GLY A 104 20.53 8.39 17.85
CA GLY A 104 20.37 7.19 17.02
C GLY A 104 20.45 7.49 15.53
N LEU A 105 20.68 6.45 14.72
CA LEU A 105 20.93 6.59 13.28
C LEU A 105 19.65 6.42 12.46
N ILE A 106 19.35 7.33 11.54
CA ILE A 106 18.38 7.08 10.46
C ILE A 106 19.13 6.95 9.14
N MET A 107 18.96 5.82 8.46
CA MET A 107 19.54 5.49 7.15
C MET A 107 18.40 5.29 6.15
N ILE A 108 18.47 5.97 5.02
CA ILE A 108 17.44 6.00 3.98
C ILE A 108 18.10 5.66 2.65
N ALA A 109 17.46 4.85 1.82
CA ALA A 109 17.88 4.66 0.44
C ALA A 109 16.72 4.73 -0.53
N GLY A 110 16.99 5.29 -1.70
CA GLY A 110 16.06 5.33 -2.81
C GLY A 110 16.74 5.69 -4.12
N ALA A 111 16.05 5.47 -5.22
CA ALA A 111 16.43 5.86 -6.55
C ALA A 111 16.01 7.30 -6.84
N LYS A 112 16.49 7.85 -7.97
CA LYS A 112 16.18 9.24 -8.38
C LYS A 112 14.69 9.39 -8.67
N GLU A 113 14.10 8.41 -9.32
CA GLU A 113 12.69 8.28 -9.68
C GLU A 113 11.77 8.11 -8.47
N GLU A 114 12.31 7.66 -7.33
CA GLU A 114 11.61 7.58 -6.04
C GLU A 114 11.69 8.89 -5.25
N GLY A 115 12.37 9.90 -5.79
CA GLY A 115 12.43 11.24 -5.22
C GLY A 115 13.45 11.39 -4.08
N ILE A 116 14.47 10.53 -3.99
CA ILE A 116 15.48 10.60 -2.92
C ILE A 116 16.23 11.94 -2.87
N LEU A 117 16.48 12.56 -4.02
CA LEU A 117 17.23 13.82 -4.10
C LEU A 117 16.43 15.02 -3.57
N PRO A 118 15.17 15.26 -3.98
CA PRO A 118 14.29 16.22 -3.32
C PRO A 118 14.13 15.95 -1.82
N LEU A 119 13.97 14.68 -1.42
CA LEU A 119 13.80 14.29 -0.03
C LEU A 119 15.01 14.69 0.81
N ARG A 120 16.24 14.38 0.37
CA ARG A 120 17.47 14.82 1.04
C ARG A 120 17.51 16.34 1.26
N LYS A 121 17.17 17.13 0.24
CA LYS A 121 17.12 18.61 0.36
C LYS A 121 16.09 19.08 1.37
N GLN A 122 14.96 18.37 1.48
CA GLN A 122 13.93 18.67 2.47
C GLN A 122 14.42 18.36 3.88
N LEU A 123 15.09 17.21 4.09
CA LEU A 123 15.67 16.85 5.39
C LEU A 123 16.72 17.87 5.85
N ASP A 124 17.57 18.35 4.93
CA ASP A 124 18.55 19.41 5.20
C ASP A 124 17.88 20.72 5.65
N ARG A 125 16.82 21.16 4.95
CA ARG A 125 16.02 22.34 5.34
C ARG A 125 15.32 22.20 6.68
N LEU A 126 15.01 20.97 7.09
CA LEU A 126 14.45 20.67 8.41
C LEU A 126 15.51 20.63 9.51
N GLY A 127 16.77 20.92 9.20
CA GLY A 127 17.88 20.96 10.16
C GLY A 127 18.44 19.60 10.53
N LEU A 128 18.13 18.55 9.76
CA LEU A 128 18.63 17.19 10.02
C LEU A 128 20.04 16.95 9.46
N SER A 129 20.57 17.90 8.69
CA SER A 129 21.95 17.92 8.15
C SER A 129 22.42 16.56 7.60
N PRO A 130 21.73 15.96 6.60
CA PRO A 130 22.00 14.61 6.17
C PRO A 130 23.25 14.47 5.28
N ASP A 131 24.06 13.47 5.61
CA ASP A 131 25.10 12.95 4.73
C ASP A 131 24.49 12.06 3.64
N SER A 132 25.24 11.80 2.58
CA SER A 132 24.78 10.91 1.52
C SER A 132 25.90 10.34 0.66
N THR A 133 25.66 9.18 0.06
CA THR A 133 26.54 8.62 -0.98
C THR A 133 25.74 7.93 -2.09
N PRO A 134 26.07 8.16 -3.38
CA PRO A 134 25.43 7.45 -4.49
C PRO A 134 26.08 6.07 -4.69
N LYS A 135 25.27 5.03 -4.87
CA LYS A 135 25.72 3.68 -5.24
C LYS A 135 24.57 2.85 -5.82
N TYR A 136 24.89 1.90 -6.70
CA TYR A 136 23.94 0.95 -7.29
C TYR A 136 22.68 1.65 -7.83
N HIS A 137 22.86 2.71 -8.63
CA HIS A 137 21.77 3.52 -9.20
C HIS A 137 20.82 4.20 -8.18
N GLY A 138 21.10 4.09 -6.88
CA GLY A 138 20.42 4.79 -5.80
C GLY A 138 21.31 5.76 -5.04
N VAL A 139 20.74 6.40 -4.03
CA VAL A 139 21.45 7.27 -3.07
C VAL A 139 21.09 6.82 -1.66
N ALA A 140 22.12 6.54 -0.86
CA ALA A 140 21.98 6.40 0.59
C ALA A 140 22.07 7.78 1.23
N VAL A 141 21.21 8.07 2.19
CA VAL A 141 21.11 9.33 2.94
C VAL A 141 21.00 8.97 4.41
N TRP A 142 21.82 9.58 5.27
CA TRP A 142 21.76 9.29 6.70
C TRP A 142 22.04 10.50 7.57
N PHE A 143 21.56 10.43 8.81
CA PHE A 143 21.77 11.45 9.84
C PHE A 143 21.54 10.86 11.24
N SER A 144 22.07 11.53 12.26
CA SER A 144 21.75 11.23 13.65
C SER A 144 20.50 11.99 14.08
N VAL A 145 19.63 11.33 14.83
CA VAL A 145 18.38 11.93 15.33
C VAL A 145 18.71 13.08 16.30
N PRO A 146 18.23 14.31 16.05
CA PRO A 146 18.47 15.44 16.96
C PRO A 146 17.68 15.28 18.26
N ALA A 147 18.05 16.03 19.30
CA ALA A 147 17.33 16.05 20.57
C ALA A 147 15.90 16.62 20.44
N ASP A 148 15.73 17.64 19.60
CA ASP A 148 14.42 18.16 19.22
C ASP A 148 14.12 17.81 17.76
N MET A 149 13.05 17.03 17.60
CA MET A 149 12.57 16.47 16.34
C MET A 149 11.14 16.93 16.02
N SER A 150 10.55 17.79 16.87
CA SER A 150 9.13 18.17 16.82
C SER A 150 8.74 18.79 15.47
N ALA A 151 9.54 19.76 15.00
CA ALA A 151 9.31 20.44 13.72
C ALA A 151 9.44 19.49 12.52
N ALA A 152 10.46 18.62 12.51
CA ALA A 152 10.67 17.65 11.45
C ALA A 152 9.53 16.62 11.38
N ILE A 153 9.12 16.07 12.54
CA ILE A 153 7.99 15.15 12.62
C ILE A 153 6.72 15.85 12.11
N ALA A 154 6.40 17.06 12.58
CA ALA A 154 5.20 17.78 12.17
C ALA A 154 5.16 18.08 10.65
N ALA A 155 6.32 18.34 10.03
CA ALA A 155 6.43 18.60 8.60
C ALA A 155 6.31 17.35 7.74
N LEU A 156 6.83 16.21 8.22
CA LEU A 156 6.89 14.96 7.46
C LEU A 156 5.70 14.02 7.69
N THR A 157 4.98 14.17 8.80
CA THR A 157 3.83 13.33 9.12
C THR A 157 2.76 13.44 8.04
N ALA A 158 2.32 12.30 7.51
CA ALA A 158 1.19 12.27 6.59
C ALA A 158 -0.07 12.74 7.33
N LYS A 159 -0.62 13.87 6.91
CA LYS A 159 -1.85 14.40 7.48
C LYS A 159 -3.06 13.62 6.95
N THR A 160 -3.94 13.27 7.86
CA THR A 160 -5.25 12.73 7.52
C THR A 160 -6.12 13.82 6.93
N VAL A 161 -6.84 13.52 5.85
CA VAL A 161 -7.79 14.43 5.21
C VAL A 161 -9.19 13.80 5.15
N MET A 162 -10.21 14.65 5.21
CA MET A 162 -11.60 14.25 5.04
C MET A 162 -12.07 14.62 3.63
N ILE A 163 -12.39 13.63 2.82
CA ILE A 163 -12.99 13.79 1.50
C ILE A 163 -14.51 13.79 1.67
N GLU A 164 -15.16 14.85 1.16
CA GLU A 164 -16.61 15.06 1.23
C GLU A 164 -17.21 15.03 2.65
N GLY A 165 -16.38 15.20 3.69
CA GLY A 165 -16.79 15.04 5.09
C GLY A 165 -17.15 13.60 5.50
N ARG A 166 -17.04 12.64 4.58
CA ARG A 166 -17.46 11.25 4.74
C ARG A 166 -16.29 10.28 4.88
N PHE A 167 -15.19 10.56 4.19
CA PHE A 167 -14.10 9.62 4.05
C PHE A 167 -12.79 10.15 4.56
N GLU A 168 -12.21 9.44 5.52
CA GLU A 168 -10.89 9.66 6.05
C GLU A 168 -9.83 8.97 5.17
N THR A 169 -8.86 9.72 4.68
CA THR A 169 -7.70 9.21 3.90
C THR A 169 -6.41 9.85 4.40
N LYS A 170 -5.25 9.38 3.92
CA LYS A 170 -3.95 10.03 4.19
C LYS A 170 -2.98 9.86 3.02
N ALA A 171 -1.97 10.73 2.94
CA ALA A 171 -0.90 10.59 1.96
C ALA A 171 -0.23 9.20 2.05
N GLY A 172 0.07 8.60 0.90
CA GLY A 172 0.53 7.21 0.79
C GLY A 172 -0.56 6.23 0.38
N LEU A 173 -1.85 6.56 0.60
CA LEU A 173 -2.97 5.76 0.09
C LEU A 173 -3.31 6.11 -1.37
N PHE A 174 -3.92 5.15 -2.09
CA PHE A 174 -4.45 5.35 -3.43
C PHE A 174 -5.54 6.43 -3.42
N SER A 175 -5.46 7.37 -4.37
CA SER A 175 -6.37 8.51 -4.51
C SER A 175 -6.71 9.19 -3.18
N HIS A 176 -5.70 9.52 -2.36
CA HIS A 176 -5.95 10.08 -1.02
C HIS A 176 -6.46 11.53 -1.05
N ALA A 177 -6.22 12.28 -2.12
CA ALA A 177 -6.57 13.70 -2.18
C ALA A 177 -7.98 13.99 -2.72
N HIS A 178 -8.61 13.01 -3.38
CA HIS A 178 -9.93 13.10 -4.00
C HIS A 178 -10.45 11.69 -4.28
N VAL A 179 -11.76 11.55 -4.50
CA VAL A 179 -12.30 10.28 -4.99
C VAL A 179 -11.73 9.98 -6.38
N ASP A 180 -11.33 8.73 -6.62
CA ASP A 180 -10.84 8.31 -7.94
C ASP A 180 -11.98 8.33 -8.97
N GLU A 181 -11.77 9.01 -10.10
CA GLU A 181 -12.76 9.14 -11.18
C GLU A 181 -13.23 7.78 -11.74
N GLY A 182 -12.36 6.76 -11.72
CA GLY A 182 -12.73 5.39 -12.11
C GLY A 182 -13.70 4.78 -11.10
N SER A 183 -13.37 4.88 -9.80
CA SER A 183 -14.27 4.48 -8.72
C SER A 183 -15.60 5.24 -8.73
N GLU A 184 -15.62 6.55 -9.02
CA GLU A 184 -16.86 7.32 -9.20
C GLU A 184 -17.71 6.78 -10.36
N LEU A 185 -17.07 6.52 -11.50
CA LEU A 185 -17.77 5.97 -12.67
C LEU A 185 -18.39 4.59 -12.34
N LEU A 186 -17.64 3.74 -11.63
CA LEU A 186 -18.14 2.44 -11.15
C LEU A 186 -19.30 2.61 -10.17
N ALA A 187 -19.16 3.50 -9.17
CA ALA A 187 -20.19 3.79 -8.19
C ALA A 187 -21.51 4.22 -8.83
N SER A 188 -21.46 5.00 -9.93
CA SER A 188 -22.63 5.43 -10.69
C SER A 188 -23.39 4.30 -11.42
N ARG A 189 -22.85 3.07 -11.39
CA ARG A 189 -23.39 1.87 -12.05
C ARG A 189 -23.58 0.69 -11.09
N LEU A 190 -23.39 0.90 -9.79
CA LEU A 190 -23.68 -0.11 -8.78
C LEU A 190 -25.18 -0.49 -8.80
N PRO A 191 -25.52 -1.74 -8.46
CA PRO A 191 -26.92 -2.15 -8.36
C PRO A 191 -27.64 -1.33 -7.27
N THR A 192 -28.94 -1.16 -7.44
CA THR A 192 -29.80 -0.42 -6.49
C THR A 192 -30.77 -1.32 -5.72
N ASP A 193 -30.82 -2.60 -6.08
CA ASP A 193 -31.71 -3.62 -5.54
C ASP A 193 -30.97 -4.85 -5.01
N PHE A 194 -29.67 -4.73 -4.71
CA PHE A 194 -28.84 -5.83 -4.22
C PHE A 194 -29.12 -6.15 -2.74
N ASP A 195 -29.23 -7.44 -2.43
CA ASP A 195 -29.48 -7.97 -1.08
C ASP A 195 -28.58 -9.14 -0.69
N GLY A 196 -27.55 -9.44 -1.50
CA GLY A 196 -26.63 -10.55 -1.31
C GLY A 196 -25.37 -10.22 -0.51
N ASN A 197 -24.40 -11.12 -0.58
CA ASN A 197 -23.04 -10.90 -0.05
C ASN A 197 -22.13 -10.38 -1.16
N ALA A 198 -21.54 -9.21 -0.96
CA ALA A 198 -20.57 -8.62 -1.88
C ALA A 198 -19.13 -8.78 -1.37
N ALA A 199 -18.18 -8.76 -2.31
CA ALA A 199 -16.77 -8.53 -2.03
C ALA A 199 -16.26 -7.29 -2.78
N ASP A 200 -15.46 -6.48 -2.10
CA ASP A 200 -14.74 -5.33 -2.67
C ASP A 200 -13.25 -5.71 -2.78
N PHE A 201 -12.79 -5.93 -4.01
CA PHE A 201 -11.43 -6.40 -4.30
C PHE A 201 -10.53 -5.22 -4.65
N GLY A 202 -9.49 -4.97 -3.84
CA GLY A 202 -8.71 -3.74 -3.92
C GLY A 202 -9.50 -2.56 -3.33
N ALA A 203 -10.07 -2.77 -2.15
CA ALA A 203 -11.04 -1.86 -1.55
C ALA A 203 -10.49 -0.46 -1.23
N GLY A 204 -9.17 -0.29 -1.18
CA GLY A 204 -8.52 0.96 -0.82
C GLY A 204 -9.02 1.44 0.55
N TRP A 205 -9.51 2.68 0.59
CA TRP A 205 -10.11 3.29 1.79
C TRP A 205 -11.63 3.10 1.88
N GLY A 206 -12.20 2.13 1.16
CA GLY A 206 -13.58 1.65 1.32
C GLY A 206 -14.65 2.44 0.56
N TYR A 207 -14.26 3.28 -0.41
CA TYR A 207 -15.19 4.14 -1.14
C TYR A 207 -16.31 3.33 -1.84
N LEU A 208 -15.96 2.32 -2.64
CA LEU A 208 -16.94 1.54 -3.40
C LEU A 208 -17.88 0.75 -2.49
N SER A 209 -17.37 0.24 -1.37
CA SER A 209 -18.17 -0.43 -0.34
C SER A 209 -19.22 0.49 0.30
N VAL A 210 -18.85 1.74 0.65
CA VAL A 210 -19.82 2.73 1.14
C VAL A 210 -20.86 3.02 0.05
N MET A 211 -20.43 3.29 -1.19
CA MET A 211 -21.37 3.60 -2.27
C MET A 211 -22.33 2.45 -2.58
N LEU A 212 -21.89 1.18 -2.45
CA LEU A 212 -22.78 0.02 -2.63
C LEU A 212 -23.82 -0.06 -1.51
N ALA A 213 -23.42 0.20 -0.26
CA ALA A 213 -24.33 0.21 0.88
C ALA A 213 -25.37 1.34 0.78
N GLU A 214 -24.98 2.51 0.26
CA GLU A 214 -25.91 3.62 -0.03
C GLU A 214 -26.89 3.27 -1.17
N ALA A 215 -26.36 2.76 -2.29
CA ALA A 215 -27.16 2.45 -3.47
C ALA A 215 -28.11 1.26 -3.24
N SER A 216 -27.67 0.26 -2.46
CA SER A 216 -28.42 -0.95 -2.14
C SER A 216 -28.49 -1.16 -0.61
N PRO A 217 -29.42 -0.49 0.09
CA PRO A 217 -29.56 -0.59 1.55
C PRO A 217 -29.90 -1.98 2.09
N ARG A 218 -30.32 -2.91 1.22
CA ARG A 218 -30.59 -4.31 1.60
C ARG A 218 -29.36 -5.22 1.54
N THR A 219 -28.19 -4.69 1.15
CA THR A 219 -26.94 -5.45 1.08
C THR A 219 -26.70 -6.20 2.40
N ASN A 220 -26.62 -7.53 2.34
CA ASN A 220 -26.50 -8.35 3.54
C ASN A 220 -25.11 -8.22 4.19
N ARG A 221 -24.04 -8.24 3.37
CA ARG A 221 -22.65 -8.14 3.84
C ARG A 221 -21.74 -7.63 2.74
N ILE A 222 -20.71 -6.86 3.12
CA ILE A 222 -19.58 -6.53 2.24
C ILE A 222 -18.28 -7.01 2.88
N ASP A 223 -17.52 -7.82 2.16
CA ASP A 223 -16.18 -8.24 2.56
C ASP A 223 -15.13 -7.47 1.76
N LEU A 224 -14.28 -6.71 2.45
CA LEU A 224 -13.28 -5.83 1.85
C LEU A 224 -11.92 -6.51 1.84
N PHE A 225 -11.29 -6.59 0.66
CA PHE A 225 -9.97 -7.18 0.46
C PHE A 225 -9.02 -6.10 -0.03
N GLU A 226 -7.89 -5.94 0.66
CA GLU A 226 -6.90 -4.92 0.35
C GLU A 226 -5.49 -5.41 0.68
N ALA A 227 -4.52 -5.06 -0.17
CA ALA A 227 -3.14 -5.45 -0.03
C ALA A 227 -2.35 -4.46 0.84
N SER A 228 -2.74 -3.18 0.95
CA SER A 228 -2.17 -2.25 1.92
C SER A 228 -2.91 -2.31 3.26
N HIS A 229 -2.18 -2.68 4.31
CA HIS A 229 -2.73 -2.70 5.66
C HIS A 229 -3.28 -1.32 6.07
N ALA A 230 -2.53 -0.25 5.75
CA ALA A 230 -2.95 1.11 6.06
C ALA A 230 -4.26 1.50 5.36
N ALA A 231 -4.42 1.17 4.07
CA ALA A 231 -5.65 1.43 3.34
C ALA A 231 -6.85 0.68 3.96
N LEU A 232 -6.67 -0.59 4.31
CA LEU A 232 -7.71 -1.40 4.95
C LEU A 232 -8.15 -0.82 6.31
N GLU A 233 -7.21 -0.29 7.10
CA GLU A 233 -7.53 0.39 8.36
C GLU A 233 -8.36 1.67 8.14
N HIS A 234 -8.11 2.42 7.07
CA HIS A 234 -8.95 3.55 6.67
C HIS A 234 -10.33 3.09 6.19
N ALA A 235 -10.41 2.00 5.43
CA ALA A 235 -11.70 1.42 5.03
C ALA A 235 -12.55 1.04 6.26
N LYS A 236 -11.96 0.42 7.28
CA LYS A 236 -12.64 0.11 8.55
C LYS A 236 -13.27 1.35 9.19
N ARG A 237 -12.50 2.43 9.33
CA ARG A 237 -12.97 3.69 9.92
C ARG A 237 -14.06 4.36 9.06
N ASN A 238 -13.91 4.34 7.74
CA ASN A 238 -14.89 4.92 6.83
C ASN A 238 -16.21 4.16 6.81
N LEU A 239 -16.18 2.83 6.81
CA LEU A 239 -17.39 2.01 6.87
C LEU A 239 -18.10 2.20 8.21
N ALA A 240 -17.37 2.17 9.33
CA ALA A 240 -17.95 2.39 10.66
C ALA A 240 -18.61 3.78 10.78
N ARG A 241 -18.08 4.80 10.10
CA ARG A 241 -18.63 6.16 10.10
C ARG A 241 -19.89 6.30 9.23
N ASN A 242 -19.89 5.71 8.03
CA ASN A 242 -20.95 5.94 7.06
C ASN A 242 -22.08 4.90 7.16
N HIS A 243 -21.76 3.65 7.52
CA HIS A 243 -22.72 2.54 7.63
C HIS A 243 -22.40 1.64 8.84
N PRO A 244 -22.58 2.14 10.08
CA PRO A 244 -22.23 1.39 11.30
C PRO A 244 -22.98 0.07 11.46
N ASP A 245 -24.19 -0.04 10.89
CA ASP A 245 -25.04 -1.24 10.99
C ASP A 245 -24.79 -2.26 9.86
N LEU A 246 -23.98 -1.91 8.85
CA LEU A 246 -23.65 -2.83 7.77
C LEU A 246 -22.72 -3.93 8.28
N THR A 247 -23.06 -5.18 8.00
CA THR A 247 -22.14 -6.29 8.29
C THR A 247 -20.95 -6.20 7.34
N THR A 248 -19.76 -5.93 7.87
CA THR A 248 -18.52 -5.87 7.10
C THR A 248 -17.42 -6.77 7.66
N ARG A 249 -16.61 -7.37 6.79
CA ARG A 249 -15.35 -8.05 7.19
C ARG A 249 -14.19 -7.49 6.37
N PHE A 250 -13.00 -7.54 6.94
CA PHE A 250 -11.81 -6.89 6.39
C PHE A 250 -10.66 -7.87 6.29
N PHE A 251 -10.07 -8.00 5.12
CA PHE A 251 -9.06 -8.99 4.80
C PHE A 251 -7.82 -8.31 4.21
N TRP A 252 -6.72 -8.31 4.97
CA TRP A 252 -5.42 -7.88 4.46
C TRP A 252 -4.81 -9.02 3.63
N GLN A 253 -4.97 -8.95 2.31
CA GLN A 253 -4.69 -10.06 1.39
C GLN A 253 -4.15 -9.58 0.05
N ASP A 254 -3.21 -10.37 -0.48
CA ASP A 254 -2.78 -10.29 -1.87
C ASP A 254 -3.68 -11.20 -2.71
N LEU A 255 -4.72 -10.62 -3.32
CA LEU A 255 -5.69 -11.37 -4.13
C LEU A 255 -5.09 -12.07 -5.37
N ALA A 256 -3.87 -11.70 -5.80
CA ALA A 256 -3.19 -12.39 -6.89
C ALA A 256 -2.56 -13.72 -6.42
N ALA A 257 -2.27 -13.87 -5.13
CA ALA A 257 -1.53 -15.01 -4.59
C ALA A 257 -2.20 -15.69 -3.37
N GLU A 258 -3.26 -15.12 -2.81
CA GLU A 258 -4.02 -15.63 -1.67
C GLU A 258 -5.49 -15.80 -2.08
N PRO A 259 -6.02 -17.04 -2.14
CA PRO A 259 -7.41 -17.26 -2.51
C PRO A 259 -8.37 -16.84 -1.40
N THR A 260 -9.53 -16.32 -1.78
CA THR A 260 -10.61 -16.05 -0.85
C THR A 260 -11.25 -17.34 -0.35
N LYS A 261 -11.73 -17.32 0.90
CA LYS A 261 -12.34 -18.51 1.55
C LYS A 261 -13.84 -18.64 1.30
N GLU A 262 -14.47 -17.57 0.87
CA GLU A 262 -15.92 -17.39 0.84
C GLU A 262 -16.42 -17.19 -0.58
N LYS A 263 -17.74 -17.38 -0.79
CA LYS A 263 -18.36 -17.17 -2.10
C LYS A 263 -19.37 -16.02 -2.06
N TYR A 264 -19.33 -15.19 -3.10
CA TYR A 264 -20.09 -13.94 -3.19
C TYR A 264 -21.12 -13.94 -4.32
N ASP A 265 -22.15 -13.14 -4.15
CA ASP A 265 -23.18 -12.89 -5.16
C ASP A 265 -22.73 -11.74 -6.10
N LEU A 266 -21.91 -10.82 -5.59
CA LEU A 266 -21.31 -9.70 -6.32
C LEU A 266 -19.84 -9.52 -5.92
N VAL A 267 -18.97 -9.30 -6.91
CA VAL A 267 -17.61 -8.75 -6.69
C VAL A 267 -17.55 -7.39 -7.37
N ILE A 268 -17.13 -6.36 -6.64
CA ILE A 268 -16.82 -5.03 -7.17
C ILE A 268 -15.32 -4.77 -7.07
N MET A 269 -14.72 -4.12 -8.07
CA MET A 269 -13.29 -3.77 -7.99
C MET A 269 -12.86 -2.61 -8.89
N ASN A 270 -11.87 -1.87 -8.42
CA ASN A 270 -11.03 -0.97 -9.20
C ASN A 270 -9.57 -1.46 -9.07
N PRO A 271 -9.12 -2.41 -9.91
CA PRO A 271 -7.81 -3.02 -9.75
C PRO A 271 -6.67 -2.00 -9.90
N PRO A 272 -5.53 -2.18 -9.22
CA PRO A 272 -4.37 -1.32 -9.42
C PRO A 272 -3.85 -1.45 -10.87
N PHE A 273 -3.49 -0.33 -11.47
CA PHE A 273 -3.04 -0.28 -12.87
C PHE A 273 -1.53 -0.07 -13.03
N HIS A 274 -0.78 0.19 -11.95
CA HIS A 274 0.65 0.53 -11.99
C HIS A 274 1.44 0.00 -10.77
N GLU A 275 2.22 -1.06 -10.94
CA GLU A 275 3.45 -1.26 -10.16
C GLU A 275 4.61 -0.69 -11.00
N GLY A 276 5.34 0.31 -10.48
CA GLY A 276 6.38 1.00 -11.25
C GLY A 276 5.89 1.97 -12.34
N HIS A 277 6.62 2.05 -13.46
CA HIS A 277 6.47 3.03 -14.57
C HIS A 277 5.62 2.52 -15.75
N ALA A 278 5.32 1.23 -15.83
CA ALA A 278 4.52 0.62 -16.89
C ALA A 278 3.17 0.14 -16.34
N ALA A 279 2.14 0.13 -17.18
CA ALA A 279 0.92 -0.58 -16.84
C ALA A 279 1.23 -2.07 -16.71
N GLU A 280 0.72 -2.73 -15.66
CA GLU A 280 0.90 -4.17 -15.48
C GLU A 280 -0.46 -4.90 -15.58
N PRO A 281 -0.89 -5.28 -16.81
CA PRO A 281 -2.15 -5.99 -17.00
C PRO A 281 -2.24 -7.33 -16.25
N SER A 282 -1.11 -7.93 -15.89
CA SER A 282 -1.00 -9.21 -15.17
C SER A 282 -1.73 -9.19 -13.82
N ILE A 283 -1.58 -8.12 -13.04
CA ILE A 283 -2.19 -8.01 -11.71
C ILE A 283 -3.71 -7.95 -11.82
N GLY A 284 -4.22 -7.07 -12.70
CA GLY A 284 -5.67 -7.00 -12.96
C GLY A 284 -6.22 -8.31 -13.52
N ALA A 285 -5.47 -9.02 -14.37
CA ALA A 285 -5.88 -10.33 -14.86
C ALA A 285 -5.95 -11.38 -13.74
N ALA A 286 -4.98 -11.40 -12.84
CA ALA A 286 -4.99 -12.27 -11.66
C ALA A 286 -6.18 -11.97 -10.75
N MET A 287 -6.50 -10.69 -10.53
CA MET A 287 -7.68 -10.27 -9.75
C MET A 287 -9.00 -10.65 -10.44
N ILE A 288 -9.10 -10.57 -11.76
CA ILE A 288 -10.27 -11.06 -12.52
C ILE A 288 -10.47 -12.56 -12.29
N LYS A 289 -9.38 -13.34 -12.35
CA LYS A 289 -9.44 -14.77 -12.04
C LYS A 289 -9.86 -15.01 -10.58
N ALA A 290 -9.30 -14.27 -9.64
CA ALA A 290 -9.66 -14.37 -8.22
C ALA A 290 -11.15 -14.05 -8.00
N ALA A 291 -11.69 -13.05 -8.71
CA ALA A 291 -13.10 -12.69 -8.66
C ALA A 291 -13.98 -13.83 -9.20
N PHE A 292 -13.61 -14.43 -10.35
CA PHE A 292 -14.31 -15.61 -10.87
C PHE A 292 -14.34 -16.75 -9.86
N ASP A 293 -13.19 -17.06 -9.24
CA ASP A 293 -13.09 -18.12 -8.25
C ASP A 293 -13.92 -17.79 -7.00
N ALA A 294 -14.03 -16.53 -6.61
CA ALA A 294 -14.77 -16.07 -5.44
C ALA A 294 -16.29 -15.94 -5.66
N LEU A 295 -16.79 -15.95 -6.89
CA LEU A 295 -18.22 -15.81 -7.15
C LEU A 295 -18.99 -17.11 -6.96
N ARG A 296 -20.26 -17.05 -6.55
CA ARG A 296 -21.22 -18.17 -6.61
C ARG A 296 -21.65 -18.40 -8.06
N ASN A 297 -22.28 -19.54 -8.33
CA ASN A 297 -22.93 -19.76 -9.64
C ASN A 297 -24.00 -18.69 -9.86
N GLY A 298 -23.95 -17.99 -11.00
CA GLY A 298 -24.83 -16.86 -11.27
C GLY A 298 -24.44 -15.53 -10.61
N GLY A 299 -23.39 -15.53 -9.77
CA GLY A 299 -22.81 -14.31 -9.23
C GLY A 299 -22.13 -13.46 -10.30
N SER A 300 -21.98 -12.16 -10.04
CA SER A 300 -21.51 -11.19 -11.03
C SER A 300 -20.28 -10.41 -10.57
N LEU A 301 -19.40 -10.09 -11.51
CA LEU A 301 -18.30 -9.14 -11.36
C LEU A 301 -18.70 -7.81 -11.98
N LEU A 302 -18.44 -6.71 -11.29
CA LEU A 302 -18.48 -5.35 -11.83
C LEU A 302 -17.13 -4.68 -11.57
N MET A 303 -16.46 -4.21 -12.60
CA MET A 303 -15.13 -3.62 -12.45
C MET A 303 -14.95 -2.39 -13.31
N VAL A 304 -14.10 -1.46 -12.86
CA VAL A 304 -13.61 -0.36 -13.69
C VAL A 304 -12.16 -0.60 -14.09
N ALA A 305 -11.81 -0.16 -15.29
CA ALA A 305 -10.45 -0.22 -15.80
C ALA A 305 -10.11 1.01 -16.64
N ASN A 306 -8.83 1.37 -16.68
CA ASN A 306 -8.33 2.28 -17.71
C ASN A 306 -8.67 1.74 -19.10
N ARG A 307 -9.14 2.61 -20.00
CA ARG A 307 -9.67 2.24 -21.32
C ARG A 307 -8.69 1.40 -22.15
N GLY A 308 -7.40 1.72 -22.06
CA GLY A 308 -6.34 1.04 -22.82
C GLY A 308 -5.98 -0.36 -22.32
N LEU A 309 -6.47 -0.81 -21.15
CA LEU A 309 -6.15 -2.12 -20.61
C LEU A 309 -7.04 -3.21 -21.23
N PRO A 310 -6.46 -4.28 -21.80
CA PRO A 310 -7.22 -5.29 -22.54
C PRO A 310 -7.74 -6.39 -21.61
N TYR A 311 -8.71 -6.08 -20.75
CA TYR A 311 -9.28 -7.06 -19.81
C TYR A 311 -10.41 -7.91 -20.42
N GLU A 312 -10.97 -7.51 -21.55
CA GLU A 312 -12.05 -8.24 -22.22
C GLU A 312 -11.68 -9.69 -22.59
N PRO A 313 -10.49 -9.99 -23.13
CA PRO A 313 -10.05 -11.37 -23.37
C PRO A 313 -9.89 -12.19 -22.08
N VAL A 314 -9.50 -11.55 -20.97
CA VAL A 314 -9.37 -12.22 -19.67
C VAL A 314 -10.76 -12.58 -19.14
N LEU A 315 -11.73 -11.65 -19.24
CA LEU A 315 -13.12 -11.93 -18.88
C LEU A 315 -13.71 -13.06 -19.72
N ALA A 316 -13.48 -13.05 -21.04
CA ALA A 316 -13.96 -14.10 -21.96
C ALA A 316 -13.37 -15.49 -21.65
N THR A 317 -12.17 -15.53 -21.06
CA THR A 317 -11.51 -16.78 -20.66
C THR A 317 -12.17 -17.43 -19.45
N HIS A 318 -12.66 -16.62 -18.51
CA HIS A 318 -13.15 -17.13 -17.21
C HIS A 318 -14.67 -17.15 -17.11
N PHE A 319 -15.38 -16.18 -17.70
CA PHE A 319 -16.82 -15.99 -17.50
C PHE A 319 -17.66 -16.40 -18.70
N LYS A 320 -18.86 -16.93 -18.43
CA LYS A 320 -19.81 -17.35 -19.48
C LYS A 320 -20.42 -16.16 -20.22
N GLN A 321 -20.64 -15.07 -19.51
CA GLN A 321 -21.18 -13.83 -20.05
C GLN A 321 -20.32 -12.68 -19.54
N HIS A 322 -20.02 -11.74 -20.43
CA HIS A 322 -19.29 -10.54 -20.09
C HIS A 322 -19.67 -9.42 -21.06
N GLY A 323 -19.37 -8.19 -20.67
CA GLY A 323 -19.61 -7.04 -21.52
C GLY A 323 -19.13 -5.75 -20.88
N GLU A 324 -19.52 -4.65 -21.50
CA GLU A 324 -19.27 -3.31 -21.00
C GLU A 324 -20.60 -2.66 -20.60
N VAL A 325 -20.62 -2.04 -19.43
CA VAL A 325 -21.77 -1.24 -18.95
C VAL A 325 -21.73 0.16 -19.57
N CYS A 326 -20.56 0.80 -19.50
CA CYS A 326 -20.32 2.12 -20.08
C CYS A 326 -18.83 2.41 -20.22
N ARG A 327 -18.48 3.44 -20.99
CA ARG A 327 -17.13 3.99 -21.08
C ARG A 327 -17.17 5.51 -21.15
N ASN A 328 -16.07 6.14 -20.71
CA ASN A 328 -15.78 7.55 -20.96
C ASN A 328 -14.41 7.68 -21.65
N ALA A 329 -13.83 8.88 -21.68
CA ALA A 329 -12.53 9.12 -22.33
C ALA A 329 -11.37 8.32 -21.70
N ARG A 330 -11.42 8.10 -20.38
CA ARG A 330 -10.32 7.53 -19.57
C ARG A 330 -10.58 6.09 -19.13
N PHE A 331 -11.82 5.77 -18.77
CA PHE A 331 -12.20 4.53 -18.10
C PHE A 331 -13.32 3.79 -18.82
N LYS A 332 -13.43 2.49 -18.55
CA LYS A 332 -14.55 1.63 -18.93
C LYS A 332 -14.99 0.80 -17.73
N VAL A 333 -16.30 0.62 -17.58
CA VAL A 333 -16.91 -0.27 -16.59
C VAL A 333 -17.32 -1.55 -17.28
N LEU A 334 -16.73 -2.66 -16.87
CA LEU A 334 -16.95 -3.99 -17.39
C LEU A 334 -17.79 -4.80 -16.41
N TRP A 335 -18.60 -5.71 -16.94
CA TRP A 335 -19.36 -6.67 -16.15
C TRP A 335 -19.09 -8.09 -16.64
N ALA A 336 -19.22 -9.08 -15.75
CA ALA A 336 -19.20 -10.49 -16.11
C ALA A 336 -20.02 -11.35 -15.15
N LYS A 337 -20.50 -12.52 -15.60
CA LYS A 337 -21.37 -13.43 -14.83
C LYS A 337 -20.87 -14.87 -14.89
N ARG A 338 -20.81 -15.52 -13.73
CA ARG A 338 -20.27 -16.88 -13.53
C ARG A 338 -21.22 -17.99 -14.00
#